data_AF-A0A1H5D667-F1
#
_entry.id   AF-A0A1H5D667-F1
#
_cell.length_a   1.000
_cell.length_b   1.000
_cell.length_c   1.000
_cell.angle_alpha   90.00
_cell.angle_beta   90.00
_cell.angle_gamma   90.00
#
_symmetry.space_group_name_H-M   'P 1'
#
loop_
_entity.id
_entity.type
_entity.pdbx_description
1 polymer ?
#
loop_
_entity_poly.entity_id
_entity_poly.type
_entity_poly.pdbx_seq_one_letter_code
_entity_poly.pdbx_strand_id
1 'polypeptide(L)'
;MATIDILRSACSKLDELDHKLKAVEIREAREHSEAEARAKEAAHLRSREHLMEVQAAARNYQVRADDALQPWGLRARAPVLGEPLGEYRRDILDQVRRQLPDDHQLRAVRPRRLDADALDALEPQILSAVRVAATQPDTVPQGQLRAVHDIDQNGLKITKWIGQQSFIHELARPGRFARIRTPDNFRDRPFFRSWH
;
A
#
# COMPACT_ATOMS: atom_id res chain seq x y z
N MET A 1 -27.30 89.55 -1.13
CA MET A 1 -26.25 88.92 -1.96
C MET A 1 -25.38 87.94 -1.17
N ALA A 2 -24.98 88.23 0.08
CA ALA A 2 -24.13 87.34 0.89
C ALA A 2 -24.69 85.91 1.15
N THR A 3 -26.01 85.71 1.17
CA THR A 3 -26.62 84.40 1.43
C THR A 3 -26.50 83.40 0.27
N ILE A 4 -26.45 83.87 -0.98
CA ILE A 4 -26.35 83.00 -2.16
C ILE A 4 -24.94 82.43 -2.29
N ASP A 5 -23.91 83.21 -1.97
CA ASP A 5 -22.51 82.77 -2.03
C ASP A 5 -22.17 81.74 -0.93
N ILE A 6 -22.75 81.91 0.26
CA ILE A 6 -22.64 80.92 1.35
C ILE A 6 -23.28 79.58 0.92
N LEU A 7 -24.45 79.62 0.30
CA LEU A 7 -25.13 78.41 -0.18
C LEU A 7 -24.34 77.72 -1.30
N ARG A 8 -23.76 78.46 -2.25
CA ARG A 8 -22.89 77.89 -3.29
C ARG A 8 -21.64 77.23 -2.72
N SER A 9 -20.98 77.87 -1.75
CA SER A 9 -19.82 77.29 -1.06
C SER A 9 -20.18 76.05 -0.24
N ALA A 10 -21.39 76.00 0.34
CA ALA A 10 -21.88 74.82 1.04
C ALA A 10 -22.14 73.66 0.06
N CYS A 11 -22.77 73.91 -1.09
CA CYS A 11 -22.98 72.90 -2.12
C CYS A 11 -21.66 72.33 -2.67
N SER A 12 -20.68 73.19 -2.99
CA SER A 12 -19.38 72.71 -3.49
C SER A 12 -18.65 71.81 -2.48
N LYS A 13 -18.75 72.13 -1.19
CA LYS A 13 -18.19 71.31 -0.11
C LYS A 13 -18.92 69.97 0.04
N LEU A 14 -20.24 69.94 -0.17
CA LEU A 14 -21.00 68.69 -0.17
C LEU A 14 -20.60 67.78 -1.34
N ASP A 15 -20.41 68.35 -2.53
CA ASP A 15 -19.95 67.61 -3.71
C ASP A 15 -18.54 67.03 -3.49
N GLU A 16 -17.63 67.81 -2.90
CA GLU A 16 -16.29 67.34 -2.53
C GLU A 16 -16.32 66.19 -1.51
N LEU A 17 -17.24 66.25 -0.54
CA LEU A 17 -17.41 65.18 0.46
C LEU A 17 -18.00 63.92 -0.17
N ASP A 18 -18.98 64.05 -1.07
CA ASP A 18 -19.57 62.91 -1.79
C ASP A 18 -18.52 62.20 -2.67
N HIS A 19 -17.68 62.96 -3.37
CA HIS A 19 -16.57 62.38 -4.13
C HIS A 19 -15.55 61.65 -3.25
N LYS A 20 -15.21 62.21 -2.08
CA LYS A 20 -14.32 61.56 -1.11
C LYS A 20 -14.94 60.29 -0.53
N LEU A 21 -16.24 60.31 -0.25
CA LEU A 21 -16.98 59.17 0.30
C LEU A 21 -17.02 58.02 -0.71
N LYS A 22 -17.36 58.31 -1.98
CA LYS A 22 -17.29 57.34 -3.08
C LYS A 22 -15.88 56.77 -3.28
N ALA A 23 -14.84 57.60 -3.16
CA ALA A 23 -13.46 57.15 -3.27
C ALA A 23 -13.07 56.19 -2.12
N VAL A 24 -13.56 56.44 -0.91
CA VAL A 24 -13.38 55.55 0.25
C VAL A 24 -14.13 54.24 0.06
N GLU A 25 -15.39 54.28 -0.37
CA GLU A 25 -16.19 53.07 -0.65
C GLU A 25 -15.55 52.18 -1.72
N ILE A 26 -15.02 52.77 -2.80
CA ILE A 26 -14.30 52.02 -3.84
C ILE A 26 -13.03 51.39 -3.27
N ARG A 27 -12.31 52.08 -2.38
CA ARG A 27 -11.11 51.55 -1.74
C ARG A 27 -11.46 50.38 -0.81
N GLU A 28 -12.46 50.54 0.04
CA GLU A 28 -12.93 49.49 0.96
C GLU A 28 -13.45 48.27 0.19
N ALA A 29 -14.22 48.46 -0.88
CA ALA A 29 -14.70 47.37 -1.74
C ALA A 29 -13.55 46.62 -2.42
N ARG A 30 -12.51 47.34 -2.87
CA ARG A 30 -11.29 46.72 -3.40
C ARG A 30 -10.55 45.93 -2.33
N GLU A 31 -10.36 46.50 -1.15
CA GLU A 31 -9.70 45.82 -0.03
C GLU A 31 -10.45 44.55 0.40
N HIS A 32 -11.79 44.60 0.47
CA HIS A 32 -12.62 43.43 0.76
C HIS A 32 -12.53 42.37 -0.34
N SER A 33 -12.63 42.76 -1.62
CA SER A 33 -12.51 41.80 -2.73
C SER A 33 -11.12 41.16 -2.81
N GLU A 34 -10.06 41.91 -2.53
CA GLU A 34 -8.70 41.38 -2.44
C GLU A 34 -8.52 40.45 -1.24
N ALA A 35 -9.07 40.80 -0.08
CA ALA A 35 -9.04 39.95 1.10
C ALA A 35 -9.78 38.62 0.87
N GLU A 36 -10.94 38.66 0.21
CA GLU A 36 -11.67 37.46 -0.18
C GLU A 36 -10.90 36.61 -1.19
N ALA A 37 -10.25 37.23 -2.19
CA ALA A 37 -9.43 36.52 -3.16
C ALA A 37 -8.26 35.80 -2.47
N ARG A 38 -7.53 36.49 -1.58
CA ARG A 38 -6.44 35.91 -0.78
C ARG A 38 -6.93 34.77 0.11
N ALA A 39 -8.11 34.91 0.73
CA ALA A 39 -8.70 33.86 1.55
C ALA A 39 -9.05 32.61 0.73
N LYS A 40 -9.62 32.79 -0.47
CA LYS A 40 -9.93 31.68 -1.40
C LYS A 40 -8.67 30.98 -1.90
N GLU A 41 -7.63 31.73 -2.26
CA GLU A 41 -6.34 31.18 -2.65
C GLU A 41 -5.69 30.38 -1.52
N ALA A 42 -5.68 30.92 -0.29
CA ALA A 42 -5.16 30.22 0.88
C ALA A 42 -5.95 28.92 1.17
N ALA A 43 -7.27 28.94 1.03
CA ALA A 43 -8.09 27.74 1.21
C ALA A 43 -7.79 26.67 0.13
N HIS A 44 -7.61 27.09 -1.12
CA HIS A 44 -7.24 26.20 -2.22
C HIS A 44 -5.83 25.59 -2.03
N LEU A 45 -4.87 26.37 -1.54
CA LEU A 45 -3.53 25.87 -1.23
C LEU A 45 -3.58 24.80 -0.13
N ARG A 46 -4.32 25.05 0.96
CA ARG A 46 -4.48 24.09 2.06
C ARG A 46 -5.15 22.78 1.59
N SER A 47 -6.18 22.87 0.76
CA SER A 47 -6.85 21.67 0.23
C SER A 47 -5.93 20.87 -0.70
N ARG A 48 -5.15 21.55 -1.53
CA ARG A 48 -4.13 20.92 -2.38
C ARG A 48 -3.03 20.25 -1.56
N GLU A 49 -2.50 20.93 -0.53
CA GLU A 49 -1.49 20.38 0.37
C GLU A 49 -1.99 19.11 1.05
N HIS A 50 -3.21 19.14 1.59
CA HIS A 50 -3.84 17.97 2.20
C HIS A 50 -3.96 16.78 1.24
N LEU A 51 -4.38 17.02 -0.01
CA LEU A 51 -4.45 15.95 -1.03
C LEU A 51 -3.08 15.36 -1.34
N MET A 52 -2.03 16.18 -1.39
CA MET A 52 -0.66 15.72 -1.64
C MET A 52 -0.12 14.90 -0.46
N GLU A 53 -0.41 15.29 0.78
CA GLU A 53 -0.04 14.54 1.98
C GLU A 53 -0.70 13.15 2.01
N VAL A 54 -2.01 13.08 1.75
CA VAL A 54 -2.74 11.81 1.67
C VAL A 54 -2.16 10.92 0.57
N GLN A 55 -1.84 11.49 -0.60
CA GLN A 55 -1.23 10.74 -1.69
C GLN A 55 0.18 10.23 -1.34
N ALA A 56 0.99 11.03 -0.66
CA ALA A 56 2.31 10.62 -0.20
C ALA A 56 2.22 9.47 0.82
N ALA A 57 1.29 9.56 1.77
CA ALA A 57 1.03 8.49 2.73
C ALA A 57 0.59 7.19 2.04
N ALA A 58 -0.29 7.29 1.02
CA ALA A 58 -0.72 6.15 0.23
C ALA A 58 0.44 5.51 -0.56
N ARG A 59 1.37 6.30 -1.12
CA ARG A 59 2.57 5.77 -1.78
C ARG A 59 3.50 5.04 -0.81
N ASN A 60 3.71 5.58 0.38
CA ASN A 60 4.51 4.90 1.40
C ASN A 60 3.89 3.55 1.80
N TYR A 61 2.55 3.49 1.82
CA TYR A 61 1.84 2.24 2.03
C TYR A 61 1.99 1.27 0.86
N GLN A 62 1.90 1.77 -0.37
CA GLN A 62 2.13 0.97 -1.57
C GLN A 62 3.48 0.26 -1.53
N VAL A 63 4.55 0.97 -1.15
CA VAL A 63 5.91 0.40 -1.05
C VAL A 63 5.93 -0.78 -0.08
N ARG A 64 5.33 -0.64 1.11
CA ARG A 64 5.24 -1.72 2.10
C ARG A 64 4.48 -2.95 1.59
N ALA A 65 3.41 -2.71 0.82
CA ALA A 65 2.64 -3.79 0.21
C ALA A 65 3.39 -4.44 -0.98
N ASP A 66 4.11 -3.63 -1.77
CA ASP A 66 4.97 -4.09 -2.86
C ASP A 66 6.09 -4.99 -2.31
N ASP A 67 6.72 -4.64 -1.18
CA ASP A 67 7.73 -5.47 -0.52
C ASP A 67 7.16 -6.86 -0.11
N ALA A 68 5.89 -6.92 0.29
CA ALA A 68 5.24 -8.17 0.64
C ALA A 68 4.84 -9.01 -0.59
N LEU A 69 4.51 -8.35 -1.71
CA LEU A 69 4.08 -8.98 -2.96
C LEU A 69 5.24 -9.29 -3.92
N GLN A 70 6.41 -8.69 -3.72
CA GLN A 70 7.59 -8.88 -4.57
C GLN A 70 7.96 -10.37 -4.76
N PRO A 71 7.95 -11.24 -3.73
CA PRO A 71 8.21 -12.66 -3.91
C PRO A 71 7.18 -13.41 -4.77
N TRP A 72 5.98 -12.83 -4.93
CA TRP A 72 4.90 -13.36 -5.77
C TRP A 72 5.00 -12.86 -7.22
N GLY A 73 5.94 -11.95 -7.52
CA GLY A 73 6.03 -11.28 -8.82
C GLY A 73 4.87 -10.31 -9.08
N LEU A 74 4.13 -9.94 -8.03
CA LEU A 74 2.98 -9.04 -8.11
C LEU A 74 3.35 -7.65 -7.60
N ARG A 75 2.51 -6.68 -7.96
CA ARG A 75 2.57 -5.31 -7.43
C ARG A 75 1.23 -4.92 -6.82
N ALA A 76 1.29 -4.11 -5.78
CA ALA A 76 0.15 -3.45 -5.20
C ALA A 76 -0.44 -2.44 -6.19
N ARG A 77 -1.75 -2.21 -6.09
CA ARG A 77 -2.45 -1.19 -6.88
C ARG A 77 -1.87 0.20 -6.60
N ALA A 78 -1.61 0.98 -7.65
CA ALA A 78 -1.21 2.38 -7.47
C ALA A 78 -2.34 3.21 -6.82
N PRO A 79 -2.02 4.17 -5.94
CA PRO A 79 -3.02 5.02 -5.30
C PRO A 79 -3.64 5.99 -6.31
N VAL A 80 -4.97 6.10 -6.29
CA VAL A 80 -5.73 7.04 -7.13
C VAL A 80 -5.85 8.39 -6.41
N LEU A 81 -5.76 9.49 -7.15
CA LEU A 81 -5.85 10.83 -6.58
C LEU A 81 -7.27 11.09 -6.05
N GLY A 82 -7.36 11.48 -4.78
CA GLY A 82 -8.64 11.69 -4.08
C GLY A 82 -9.23 10.44 -3.41
N GLU A 83 -8.59 9.27 -3.55
CA GLU A 83 -8.99 8.08 -2.79
C GLU A 83 -8.61 8.23 -1.30
N PRO A 84 -9.54 7.97 -0.35
CA PRO A 84 -9.23 8.04 1.07
C PRO A 84 -8.27 6.91 1.47
N LEU A 85 -7.24 7.25 2.26
CA LEU A 85 -6.18 6.32 2.65
C LEU A 85 -6.71 5.03 3.31
N GLY A 86 -7.77 5.13 4.12
CA GLY A 86 -8.36 3.98 4.81
C GLY A 86 -8.96 2.95 3.85
N GLU A 87 -9.65 3.40 2.79
CA GLU A 87 -10.21 2.52 1.77
C GLU A 87 -9.11 1.87 0.93
N TYR A 88 -8.13 2.68 0.52
CA TYR A 88 -6.96 2.20 -0.21
C TYR A 88 -6.20 1.10 0.55
N ARG A 89 -5.95 1.30 1.86
CA ARG A 89 -5.31 0.29 2.73
C ARG A 89 -6.10 -1.02 2.76
N ARG A 90 -7.42 -0.93 2.94
CA ARG A 90 -8.32 -2.10 3.01
C ARG A 90 -8.34 -2.86 1.69
N ASP A 91 -8.37 -2.17 0.56
CA ASP A 91 -8.37 -2.78 -0.77
C ASP A 91 -7.08 -3.53 -1.07
N ILE A 92 -5.94 -2.94 -0.73
CA ILE A 92 -4.65 -3.62 -0.87
C ILE A 92 -4.54 -4.80 0.08
N LEU A 93 -4.96 -4.68 1.35
CA LEU A 93 -4.96 -5.83 2.26
C LEU A 93 -5.86 -6.95 1.75
N ASP A 94 -6.98 -6.62 1.10
CA ASP A 94 -7.84 -7.60 0.46
C ASP A 94 -7.16 -8.29 -0.74
N GLN A 95 -6.36 -7.56 -1.51
CA GLN A 95 -5.53 -8.12 -2.58
C GLN A 95 -4.44 -9.04 -2.01
N VAL A 96 -3.73 -8.58 -0.98
CA VAL A 96 -2.58 -9.27 -0.39
C VAL A 96 -3.01 -10.55 0.31
N ARG A 97 -4.08 -10.53 1.11
CA ARG A 97 -4.56 -11.73 1.84
C ARG A 97 -4.96 -12.88 0.90
N ARG A 98 -5.37 -12.59 -0.34
CA ARG A 98 -5.77 -13.62 -1.31
C ARG A 98 -4.62 -14.51 -1.75
N GLN A 99 -3.37 -14.08 -1.52
CA GLN A 99 -2.18 -14.89 -1.80
C GLN A 99 -1.92 -15.94 -0.71
N LEU A 100 -2.56 -15.83 0.46
CA LEU A 100 -2.45 -16.83 1.50
C LEU A 100 -3.14 -18.14 1.07
N PRO A 101 -2.72 -19.31 1.60
CA PRO A 101 -3.46 -20.57 1.48
C PRO A 101 -4.92 -20.47 1.95
N ASP A 102 -5.80 -21.30 1.39
CA ASP A 102 -7.25 -21.32 1.71
C ASP A 102 -7.54 -21.67 3.18
N ASP A 103 -6.67 -22.47 3.79
CA ASP A 103 -6.72 -22.91 5.19
C ASP A 103 -6.09 -21.89 6.16
N HIS A 104 -5.43 -20.84 5.66
CA HIS A 104 -4.78 -19.86 6.50
C HIS A 104 -5.80 -18.95 7.20
N GLN A 105 -5.76 -18.86 8.53
CA GLN A 105 -6.73 -18.11 9.35
C GLN A 105 -6.87 -16.64 8.91
N LEU A 106 -5.74 -15.98 8.62
CA LEU A 106 -5.71 -14.58 8.15
C LEU A 106 -6.36 -14.37 6.77
N ARG A 107 -6.54 -15.43 5.95
CA ARG A 107 -7.26 -15.31 4.68
C ARG A 107 -8.75 -15.12 4.90
N ALA A 108 -9.32 -15.68 5.96
CA ALA A 108 -10.75 -15.55 6.27
C ALA A 108 -11.14 -14.13 6.74
N VAL A 109 -10.17 -13.38 7.27
CA VAL A 109 -10.37 -12.00 7.73
C VAL A 109 -10.75 -11.10 6.55
N ARG A 110 -11.77 -10.25 6.74
CA ARG A 110 -12.23 -9.28 5.72
C ARG A 110 -11.82 -7.86 6.13
N PRO A 111 -10.75 -7.29 5.56
CA PRO A 111 -10.22 -5.98 5.97
C PRO A 111 -11.26 -4.85 5.87
N ARG A 112 -12.17 -4.92 4.89
CA ARG A 112 -13.24 -3.93 4.69
C ARG A 112 -14.23 -3.81 5.86
N ARG A 113 -14.32 -4.82 6.72
CA ARG A 113 -15.26 -4.86 7.86
C ARG A 113 -14.58 -4.55 9.20
N LEU A 114 -13.27 -4.30 9.20
CA LEU A 114 -12.52 -4.04 10.43
C LEU A 114 -12.50 -2.55 10.73
N ASP A 115 -12.53 -2.23 12.02
CA ASP A 115 -12.24 -0.89 12.51
C ASP A 115 -10.76 -0.53 12.31
N ALA A 116 -10.44 0.76 12.38
CA ALA A 116 -9.09 1.26 12.13
C ALA A 116 -8.06 0.60 13.08
N ASP A 117 -8.37 0.51 14.37
CA ASP A 117 -7.48 -0.07 15.38
C ASP A 117 -7.20 -1.55 15.14
N ALA A 118 -8.24 -2.31 14.77
CA ALA A 118 -8.10 -3.72 14.43
C ALA A 118 -7.29 -3.92 13.14
N LEU A 119 -7.45 -3.02 12.17
CA LEU A 119 -6.68 -3.04 10.93
C LEU A 119 -5.20 -2.76 11.18
N ASP A 120 -4.86 -1.81 12.06
CA ASP A 120 -3.48 -1.49 12.41
C ASP A 120 -2.78 -2.67 13.10
N ALA A 121 -3.50 -3.44 13.92
CA ALA A 121 -2.96 -4.64 14.56
C ALA A 121 -2.78 -5.83 13.60
N LEU A 122 -3.69 -6.00 12.64
CA LEU A 122 -3.71 -7.15 11.71
C LEU A 122 -2.87 -6.94 10.45
N GLU A 123 -2.72 -5.70 9.98
CA GLU A 123 -1.90 -5.35 8.82
C GLU A 123 -0.50 -5.98 8.85
N PRO A 124 0.33 -5.77 9.89
CA PRO A 124 1.68 -6.34 9.91
C PRO A 124 1.68 -7.87 9.94
N GLN A 125 0.64 -8.49 10.51
CA GLN A 125 0.48 -9.94 10.55
C GLN A 125 0.15 -10.50 9.16
N ILE A 126 -0.75 -9.84 8.41
CA ILE A 126 -1.11 -10.24 7.05
C ILE A 126 0.10 -10.07 6.11
N LEU A 127 0.76 -8.92 6.16
CA LEU A 127 1.93 -8.65 5.30
C LEU A 127 3.07 -9.62 5.57
N SER A 128 3.35 -9.95 6.83
CA SER A 128 4.39 -10.92 7.19
C SER A 128 4.01 -12.35 6.81
N ALA A 129 2.76 -12.77 7.04
CA ALA A 129 2.27 -14.08 6.64
C ALA A 129 2.37 -14.29 5.13
N VAL A 130 2.03 -13.29 4.31
CA VAL A 130 2.13 -13.40 2.84
C VAL A 130 3.58 -13.53 2.37
N ARG A 131 4.52 -12.86 3.03
CA ARG A 131 5.96 -13.01 2.75
C ARG A 131 6.44 -14.42 3.05
N VAL A 132 6.03 -14.99 4.18
CA VAL A 132 6.38 -16.37 4.56
C VAL A 132 5.75 -17.38 3.60
N ALA A 133 4.46 -17.21 3.30
CA ALA A 133 3.73 -18.07 2.37
C ALA A 133 4.39 -18.12 0.99
N ALA A 134 4.98 -17.02 0.52
CA ALA A 134 5.70 -16.99 -0.75
C ALA A 134 6.89 -17.95 -0.84
N THR A 135 7.45 -18.36 0.30
CA THR A 135 8.57 -19.31 0.37
C THR A 135 8.12 -20.76 0.54
N GLN A 136 6.84 -20.99 0.83
CA GLN A 136 6.31 -22.33 1.07
C GLN A 136 5.90 -23.01 -0.24
N PRO A 137 6.28 -24.28 -0.46
CA PRO A 137 5.92 -25.02 -1.66
C PRO A 137 4.42 -25.32 -1.76
N ASP A 138 3.72 -25.41 -0.62
CA ASP A 138 2.30 -25.74 -0.56
C ASP A 138 1.40 -24.69 -1.21
N THR A 139 1.89 -23.45 -1.31
CA THR A 139 1.16 -22.35 -1.96
C THR A 139 1.22 -22.40 -3.49
N VAL A 140 2.08 -23.23 -4.07
CA VAL A 140 2.23 -23.35 -5.52
C VAL A 140 1.27 -24.44 -6.02
N PRO A 141 0.42 -24.16 -7.02
CA PRO A 141 -0.43 -25.17 -7.62
C PRO A 141 0.37 -26.37 -8.11
N GLN A 142 -0.19 -27.57 -7.97
CA GLN A 142 0.47 -28.81 -8.39
C GLN A 142 0.83 -28.75 -9.89
N GLY A 143 2.06 -29.16 -10.22
CA GLY A 143 2.58 -29.12 -11.60
C GLY A 143 3.10 -27.75 -12.06
N GLN A 144 3.06 -26.73 -11.21
CA GLN A 144 3.64 -25.41 -11.50
C GLN A 144 4.87 -25.14 -10.64
N LEU A 145 5.75 -24.27 -11.15
CA LEU A 145 6.88 -23.72 -10.41
C LEU A 145 6.73 -22.20 -10.35
N ARG A 146 6.98 -21.63 -9.17
CA ARG A 146 7.06 -20.18 -8.96
C ARG A 146 8.52 -19.76 -8.89
N ALA A 147 8.89 -18.75 -9.68
CA ALA A 147 10.17 -18.08 -9.54
C ALA A 147 10.10 -17.06 -8.39
N VAL A 148 10.99 -17.23 -7.41
CA VAL A 148 11.21 -16.26 -6.34
C VAL A 148 12.57 -15.61 -6.59
N HIS A 149 12.54 -14.30 -6.85
CA HIS A 149 13.74 -13.51 -7.06
C HIS A 149 14.24 -12.96 -5.73
N ASP A 150 15.50 -13.22 -5.44
CA ASP A 150 16.19 -12.80 -4.22
C ASP A 150 17.48 -12.05 -4.61
N ILE A 151 17.87 -11.06 -3.83
CA ILE A 151 19.10 -10.30 -4.05
C ILE A 151 20.03 -10.62 -2.87
N ASP A 152 21.15 -11.28 -3.17
CA ASP A 152 22.16 -11.63 -2.16
C ASP A 152 22.88 -10.36 -1.63
N GLN A 153 23.59 -10.49 -0.52
CA GLN A 153 24.39 -9.43 0.10
C GLN A 153 25.40 -8.81 -0.88
N ASN A 154 25.84 -9.59 -1.88
CA ASN A 154 26.77 -9.15 -2.92
C ASN A 154 26.08 -8.47 -4.13
N GLY A 155 24.76 -8.25 -4.09
CA GLY A 155 23.98 -7.68 -5.19
C GLY A 155 23.66 -8.64 -6.33
N LEU A 156 23.99 -9.93 -6.18
CA LEU A 156 23.68 -10.96 -7.18
C LEU A 156 22.20 -11.32 -7.14
N LYS A 157 21.57 -11.36 -8.31
CA LYS A 157 20.17 -11.80 -8.47
C LYS A 157 20.12 -13.32 -8.52
N ILE A 158 19.55 -13.93 -7.49
CA ILE A 158 19.32 -15.36 -7.41
C ILE A 158 17.85 -15.63 -7.71
N THR A 159 17.57 -16.55 -8.62
CA THR A 159 16.20 -17.01 -8.89
C THR A 159 16.02 -18.41 -8.31
N LYS A 160 15.18 -18.53 -7.28
CA LYS A 160 14.81 -19.80 -6.64
C LYS A 160 13.49 -20.28 -7.25
N TRP A 161 13.45 -21.51 -7.73
CA TRP A 161 12.22 -22.11 -8.23
C TRP A 161 11.58 -22.96 -7.15
N ILE A 162 10.35 -22.63 -6.77
CA ILE A 162 9.59 -23.29 -5.72
C ILE A 162 8.41 -24.03 -6.35
N GLY A 163 8.19 -25.28 -5.95
CA GLY A 163 7.01 -26.05 -6.31
C GLY A 163 6.84 -27.25 -5.38
N GLN A 164 5.66 -27.88 -5.43
CA GLN A 164 5.35 -29.07 -4.61
C GLN A 164 6.18 -30.30 -4.99
N GLN A 165 6.57 -30.39 -6.26
CA GLN A 165 7.44 -31.43 -6.78
C GLN A 165 8.68 -30.79 -7.39
N SER A 166 9.84 -31.39 -7.14
CA SER A 166 11.08 -30.96 -7.77
C SER A 166 11.13 -31.49 -9.20
N PHE A 167 11.28 -30.61 -10.19
CA PHE A 167 11.54 -30.99 -11.58
C PHE A 167 12.81 -31.85 -11.73
N ILE A 168 13.72 -31.77 -10.75
CA ILE A 168 14.91 -32.62 -10.67
C ILE A 168 14.51 -34.10 -10.50
N HIS A 169 13.37 -34.41 -9.89
CA HIS A 169 12.91 -35.80 -9.75
C HIS A 169 12.61 -36.44 -11.11
N GLU A 170 12.09 -35.68 -12.06
CA GLU A 170 11.83 -36.15 -13.43
C GLU A 170 13.11 -36.24 -14.28
N LEU A 171 14.10 -35.38 -14.00
CA LEU A 171 15.41 -35.41 -14.64
C LEU A 171 16.39 -36.39 -13.99
N ALA A 172 16.08 -36.89 -12.80
CA ALA A 172 16.89 -37.86 -12.10
C ALA A 172 16.85 -39.20 -12.85
N ARG A 173 18.02 -39.82 -13.03
CA ARG A 173 18.09 -41.17 -13.59
C ARG A 173 17.22 -42.12 -12.76
N PRO A 174 16.41 -42.99 -13.39
CA PRO A 174 15.63 -43.98 -12.66
C PRO A 174 16.56 -44.81 -11.79
N GLY A 175 16.30 -44.80 -10.48
CA GLY A 175 17.09 -45.52 -9.50
C GLY A 175 17.15 -46.99 -9.86
N ARG A 176 18.32 -47.50 -10.24
CA ARG A 176 18.54 -48.93 -10.42
C ARG A 176 18.80 -49.53 -9.05
N PHE A 177 17.75 -50.00 -8.39
CA PHE A 177 17.91 -50.79 -7.18
C PHE A 177 18.33 -52.20 -7.59
N ALA A 178 19.60 -52.56 -7.36
CA ALA A 178 20.01 -53.95 -7.41
C ALA A 178 19.47 -54.64 -6.17
N ARG A 179 18.37 -55.38 -6.29
CA ARG A 179 17.89 -56.25 -5.22
C ARG A 179 18.88 -57.40 -5.12
N ILE A 180 19.80 -57.33 -4.17
CA ILE A 180 20.64 -58.48 -3.82
C ILE A 180 19.68 -59.55 -3.31
N ARG A 181 19.42 -60.57 -4.13
CA ARG A 181 18.76 -61.78 -3.68
C ARG A 181 19.77 -62.52 -2.82
N THR A 182 19.80 -62.22 -1.53
CA THR A 182 20.40 -63.13 -0.56
C THR A 182 19.61 -64.44 -0.69
N PRO A 183 20.24 -65.56 -1.04
CA PRO A 183 19.51 -66.82 -1.11
C PRO A 183 19.01 -67.16 0.31
N ASP A 184 17.79 -67.72 0.41
CA ASP A 184 17.02 -67.88 1.66
C ASP A 184 17.74 -68.69 2.76
N ASN A 185 18.80 -69.41 2.40
CA ASN A 185 19.65 -70.23 3.26
C ASN A 185 20.58 -69.44 4.21
N PHE A 186 20.45 -68.11 4.31
CA PHE A 186 21.17 -67.28 5.30
C PHE A 186 20.29 -66.69 6.40
N ARG A 187 19.01 -67.06 6.50
CA ARG A 187 18.09 -66.54 7.53
C ARG A 187 18.24 -67.16 8.93
N ASP A 188 19.02 -68.23 9.09
CA ASP A 188 19.14 -68.95 10.37
C ASP A 188 20.46 -68.70 11.11
N ARG A 189 20.80 -67.44 11.40
CA ARG A 189 21.77 -67.14 12.47
C ARG A 189 21.29 -65.99 13.34
N PRO A 190 20.76 -66.25 14.54
CA PRO A 190 20.55 -65.20 15.53
C PRO A 190 21.91 -64.67 15.97
N PHE A 191 22.24 -63.44 15.57
CA PHE A 191 23.47 -62.73 15.94
C PHE A 191 23.40 -62.05 17.31
N PHE A 192 22.45 -62.42 18.17
CA PHE A 192 22.41 -61.94 19.56
C PHE A 192 22.67 -63.11 20.51
N ARG A 193 23.95 -63.33 20.82
CA ARG A 193 24.35 -63.93 22.10
C ARG A 193 24.10 -62.89 23.18
N SER A 194 23.22 -63.25 24.11
CA SER A 194 23.11 -62.66 25.44
C SER A 194 24.49 -62.52 26.09
N TRP A 195 24.77 -61.34 26.64
CA TRP A 195 25.74 -61.18 27.71
C TRP A 195 25.00 -60.60 28.92
N HIS A 196 25.30 -61.21 30.07
CA HIS A 196 24.84 -60.85 31.41
C HIS A 196 25.22 -59.41 31.78
#